data_AF-A0A2X2DJN4-F1
#
_entry.id   AF-A0A2X2DJN4-F1
#
_cell.length_a   1.000
_cell.length_b   1.000
_cell.length_c   1.000
_cell.angle_alpha   90.00
_cell.angle_beta   90.00
_cell.angle_gamma   90.00
#
_symmetry.space_group_name_H-M   'P 1'
#
loop_
_entity.id
_entity.type
_entity.pdbx_description
1 polymer ?
#
loop_
_entity_poly.entity_id
_entity_poly.type
_entity_poly.pdbx_seq_one_letter_code
_entity_poly.pdbx_strand_id
1 'polypeptide(L)'
;MLIPYSPHTIWKTICATLLLSLAFFSQAEQDDSVEFNIHMLDAEDRDNVDLSRFSTSNYIIPGMYYLDIRLNGRDFPRQNINYIEVADNHSVACIDPTLLKKLTINQENQKYIKQISPDCF
;
A
#
# COMPACT_ATOMS: atom_id res chain seq x y z
N MET A 1 -35.26 -30.03 34.55
CA MET A 1 -36.34 -29.95 33.55
C MET A 1 -35.69 -30.08 32.18
N LEU A 2 -35.64 -31.30 31.63
CA LEU A 2 -35.03 -31.58 30.33
C LEU A 2 -36.05 -31.18 29.26
N ILE A 3 -35.73 -30.18 28.44
CA ILE A 3 -36.57 -29.80 27.31
C ILE A 3 -36.58 -30.98 26.32
N PRO A 4 -37.73 -31.58 25.98
CA PRO A 4 -37.78 -32.65 25.00
C PRO A 4 -37.59 -32.02 23.61
N TYR A 5 -36.36 -32.07 23.10
CA TYR A 5 -36.04 -31.53 21.78
C TYR A 5 -36.59 -32.45 20.68
N SER A 6 -37.65 -31.99 20.00
CA SER A 6 -38.20 -32.62 18.79
C SER A 6 -37.16 -32.61 17.66
N PRO A 7 -37.08 -33.65 16.81
CA PRO A 7 -36.15 -33.72 15.67
C PRO A 7 -36.26 -32.49 14.75
N HIS A 8 -37.46 -31.90 14.66
CA HIS A 8 -37.71 -30.70 13.88
C HIS A 8 -37.03 -29.44 14.44
N THR A 9 -36.81 -29.38 15.76
CA THR A 9 -36.12 -28.29 16.45
C THR A 9 -34.60 -28.41 16.30
N ILE A 10 -34.08 -29.65 16.34
CA ILE A 10 -32.64 -29.93 16.16
C ILE A 10 -32.17 -29.54 14.76
N TRP A 11 -32.94 -29.90 13.73
CA TRP A 11 -32.65 -29.52 12.34
C TRP A 11 -32.61 -28.00 12.17
N LYS A 12 -33.59 -27.29 12.75
CA LYS A 12 -33.63 -25.82 12.72
C LYS A 12 -32.41 -25.19 13.39
N THR A 13 -31.98 -25.71 14.54
CA THR A 13 -30.80 -25.19 15.22
C THR A 13 -29.51 -25.45 14.45
N ILE A 14 -29.36 -26.61 13.79
CA ILE A 14 -28.20 -26.92 12.94
C ILE A 14 -28.16 -25.99 11.72
N CYS A 15 -29.30 -25.78 11.06
CA CYS A 15 -29.38 -24.83 9.96
C CYS A 15 -29.05 -23.40 10.42
N ALA A 16 -29.55 -22.99 11.58
CA ALA A 16 -29.29 -21.66 12.13
C ALA A 16 -27.80 -21.45 12.47
N THR A 17 -27.15 -22.43 13.09
CA THR A 17 -25.72 -22.34 13.42
C THR A 17 -24.84 -22.41 12.17
N LEU A 18 -25.23 -23.19 11.16
CA LEU A 18 -24.54 -23.23 9.87
C LEU A 18 -24.66 -21.89 9.14
N LEU A 19 -25.86 -21.30 9.06
CA LEU A 19 -26.05 -19.98 8.42
C LEU A 19 -25.25 -18.88 9.14
N LEU A 20 -25.19 -18.94 10.47
CA LEU A 20 -24.44 -17.97 11.26
C LEU A 20 -22.93 -18.12 11.05
N SER A 21 -22.40 -19.35 10.94
CA SER A 21 -20.96 -19.56 10.70
C SER A 21 -20.53 -19.08 9.33
N LEU A 22 -21.33 -19.31 8.27
CA LEU A 22 -21.04 -18.79 6.92
C LEU A 22 -20.95 -17.26 6.88
N ALA A 23 -21.74 -16.55 7.69
CA ALA A 23 -21.71 -15.09 7.75
C ALA A 23 -20.42 -14.52 8.40
N PHE A 24 -19.72 -15.29 9.24
CA PHE A 24 -18.45 -14.86 9.84
C PHE A 24 -17.23 -15.08 8.93
N PHE A 25 -17.36 -15.89 7.88
CA PHE A 25 -16.27 -16.14 6.91
C PHE A 25 -16.23 -15.14 5.76
N SER A 26 -17.22 -14.25 5.62
CA SER A 26 -17.15 -13.15 4.66
C SER A 26 -16.26 -12.03 5.21
N GLN A 27 -14.95 -12.24 5.18
CA GLN A 27 -14.01 -11.13 5.16
C GLN A 27 -14.11 -10.52 3.76
N ALA A 28 -14.75 -9.36 3.65
CA ALA A 28 -14.68 -8.58 2.42
C ALA A 28 -13.29 -7.91 2.41
N GLU A 29 -12.38 -8.45 1.61
CA GLU A 29 -11.17 -7.74 1.22
C GLU A 29 -11.64 -6.51 0.41
N GLN A 30 -11.54 -5.32 1.01
CA GLN A 30 -11.81 -4.09 0.30
C GLN A 30 -10.60 -3.78 -0.58
N ASP A 31 -10.72 -4.09 -1.86
CA ASP A 31 -9.78 -3.64 -2.88
C ASP A 31 -9.99 -2.14 -3.09
N ASP A 32 -9.13 -1.31 -2.48
CA ASP A 32 -9.14 0.15 -2.61
C ASP A 32 -8.59 0.61 -3.98
N SER A 33 -8.92 -0.11 -5.05
CA SER A 33 -8.52 0.24 -6.40
C SER A 33 -9.35 1.44 -6.91
N VAL A 34 -8.67 2.50 -7.32
CA VAL A 34 -9.30 3.73 -7.84
C VAL A 34 -9.14 3.78 -9.36
N GLU A 35 -10.25 3.85 -10.09
CA GLU A 35 -10.22 3.98 -11.55
C GLU A 35 -10.34 5.45 -11.98
N PHE A 36 -9.43 5.91 -12.85
CA PHE A 36 -9.41 7.27 -13.37
C PHE A 36 -9.94 7.33 -14.80
N ASN A 37 -10.84 8.28 -15.08
CA ASN A 37 -11.42 8.46 -16.41
C ASN A 37 -10.51 9.32 -17.32
N ILE A 38 -10.04 8.74 -18.42
CA ILE A 38 -9.22 9.43 -19.45
C ILE A 38 -9.96 10.57 -20.16
N HIS A 39 -11.30 10.54 -20.18
CA HIS A 39 -12.14 11.59 -20.78
C HIS A 39 -12.19 12.87 -19.93
N MET A 40 -11.56 12.88 -18.75
CA MET A 40 -11.38 14.10 -17.97
C MET A 40 -10.08 14.85 -18.27
N LEU A 41 -9.09 14.20 -18.90
CA LEU A 41 -7.79 14.82 -19.23
C LEU A 41 -7.83 15.62 -20.51
N ASP A 42 -7.52 16.92 -20.45
CA ASP A 42 -7.31 17.73 -21.65
C ASP A 42 -5.93 17.42 -22.26
N ALA A 43 -5.86 16.31 -22.98
CA ALA A 43 -4.67 15.85 -23.70
C ALA A 43 -5.02 15.64 -25.18
N GLU A 44 -4.11 16.04 -26.06
CA GLU A 44 -4.26 15.90 -27.53
C GLU A 44 -4.21 14.43 -27.96
N ASP A 45 -3.50 13.59 -27.20
CA ASP A 45 -3.27 12.18 -27.49
C ASP A 45 -3.78 11.27 -26.37
N ARG A 46 -5.11 11.25 -26.19
CA ARG A 46 -5.77 10.51 -25.09
C ARG A 46 -5.59 9.00 -25.19
N ASP A 47 -5.43 8.49 -26.42
CA ASP A 47 -5.34 7.05 -26.70
C ASP A 47 -4.00 6.44 -26.26
N ASN A 48 -2.99 7.28 -26.00
CA ASN A 48 -1.66 6.86 -25.55
C ASN A 48 -1.38 7.19 -24.07
N VAL A 49 -2.39 7.59 -23.29
CA VAL A 49 -2.24 7.92 -21.86
C VAL A 49 -2.70 6.76 -20.99
N ASP A 50 -1.75 6.11 -20.32
CA ASP A 50 -2.03 5.12 -19.28
C ASP A 50 -2.22 5.79 -17.90
N LEU A 51 -3.44 5.70 -17.37
CA LEU A 51 -3.79 6.17 -16.02
C LEU A 51 -3.86 5.06 -14.98
N SER A 52 -3.71 3.80 -15.38
CA SER A 52 -3.76 2.67 -14.44
C SER A 52 -2.68 2.80 -13.36
N ARG A 53 -1.51 3.37 -13.71
CA ARG A 53 -0.44 3.70 -12.76
C ARG A 53 -0.84 4.65 -11.62
N PHE A 54 -1.91 5.44 -11.78
CA PHE A 54 -2.42 6.31 -10.70
C PHE A 54 -3.46 5.64 -9.81
N SER A 55 -3.92 4.44 -10.19
CA SER A 55 -4.89 3.65 -9.41
C SER A 55 -4.29 3.09 -8.12
N THR A 56 -2.96 2.97 -8.05
CA THR A 56 -2.24 2.41 -6.91
C THR A 56 -1.80 3.51 -5.95
N SER A 57 -2.28 3.42 -4.71
CA SER A 57 -1.85 4.33 -3.65
C SER A 57 -0.35 4.24 -3.39
N ASN A 58 0.29 5.39 -3.18
CA ASN A 58 1.72 5.52 -2.91
C ASN A 58 2.68 5.06 -4.04
N TYR A 59 2.18 4.78 -5.25
CA TYR A 59 3.05 4.61 -6.41
C TYR A 59 3.50 5.98 -6.93
N ILE A 60 4.80 6.12 -7.14
CA ILE A 60 5.45 7.27 -7.77
C ILE A 60 6.25 6.75 -8.95
N ILE A 61 6.05 7.34 -10.12
CA ILE A 61 6.76 6.95 -11.35
C ILE A 61 8.28 7.03 -11.12
N PRO A 62 9.08 6.04 -11.55
CA PRO A 62 10.53 6.08 -11.40
C PRO A 62 11.15 7.35 -12.01
N GLY A 63 12.11 7.93 -11.29
CA GLY A 63 12.78 9.15 -11.74
C GLY A 63 13.34 10.01 -10.61
N MET A 64 13.95 11.12 -11.00
CA MET A 64 14.56 12.09 -10.08
C MET A 64 13.57 13.17 -9.69
N TYR A 65 13.30 13.30 -8.39
CA TYR A 65 12.38 14.29 -7.84
C TYR A 65 13.09 15.24 -6.88
N TYR A 66 12.77 16.53 -6.97
CA TYR A 66 13.30 17.54 -6.06
C TYR A 66 12.34 17.72 -4.86
N LEU A 67 12.65 17.03 -3.76
CA LEU A 67 11.72 16.82 -2.64
C LEU A 67 12.24 17.39 -1.32
N ASP A 68 11.30 17.86 -0.49
CA ASP A 68 11.54 18.17 0.92
C ASP A 68 11.45 16.87 1.74
N ILE A 69 12.35 16.67 2.70
CA ILE A 69 12.31 15.50 3.58
C ILE A 69 11.86 15.93 4.96
N ARG A 70 10.83 15.26 5.49
CA ARG A 70 10.38 15.42 6.87
C ARG A 70 10.62 14.14 7.64
N LEU A 71 11.47 14.19 8.67
CA LEU A 71 11.75 13.04 9.54
C LEU A 71 11.44 13.41 11.00
N ASN A 72 10.52 12.68 11.62
CA ASN A 72 10.10 12.90 13.02
C ASN A 72 9.73 14.38 13.30
N GLY A 73 9.02 15.01 12.36
CA GLY A 73 8.59 16.41 12.47
C GLY A 73 9.68 17.46 12.19
N ARG A 74 10.91 17.05 11.83
CA ARG A 74 11.96 17.97 11.38
C ARG A 74 12.06 17.99 9.86
N ASP A 75 12.10 19.20 9.31
CA ASP A 75 12.28 19.43 7.88
C ASP A 75 13.77 19.55 7.53
N PHE A 76 14.16 18.92 6.43
CA PHE A 76 15.50 18.97 5.87
C PHE A 76 15.47 19.73 4.54
N PRO A 77 16.60 20.35 4.13
CA PRO A 77 16.69 21.05 2.86
C PRO A 77 16.29 20.16 1.67
N ARG A 78 15.64 20.79 0.69
CA ARG A 78 15.22 20.16 -0.54
C ARG A 78 16.40 19.60 -1.32
N GLN A 79 16.27 18.37 -1.81
CA GLN A 79 17.31 17.70 -2.58
C GLN A 79 16.72 16.71 -3.57
N ASN A 80 17.56 16.27 -4.51
CA ASN A 80 17.17 15.28 -5.50
C ASN A 80 17.12 13.89 -4.85
N ILE A 81 15.98 13.23 -4.99
CA ILE A 81 15.72 11.86 -4.53
C ILE A 81 15.31 11.03 -5.74
N ASN A 82 16.00 9.92 -5.95
CA ASN A 82 15.65 8.98 -7.01
C ASN A 82 14.53 8.05 -6.50
N TYR A 83 13.51 7.84 -7.31
CA TYR A 83 12.52 6.78 -7.13
C TYR A 83 12.77 5.67 -8.13
N ILE A 84 12.73 4.43 -7.67
CA ILE A 84 12.86 3.23 -8.50
C ILE A 84 11.65 2.33 -8.28
N GLU A 85 11.34 1.52 -9.27
CA GLU A 85 10.33 0.47 -9.17
C GLU A 85 10.99 -0.84 -8.72
N VAL A 86 10.45 -1.46 -7.67
CA VAL A 86 10.99 -2.72 -7.10
C VAL A 86 10.03 -3.90 -7.24
N ALA A 87 8.77 -3.62 -7.57
CA ALA A 87 7.75 -4.56 -8.00
C ALA A 87 6.71 -3.81 -8.85
N ASP A 88 5.84 -4.51 -9.54
CA ASP A 88 4.81 -3.91 -10.38
C ASP A 88 3.96 -2.90 -9.61
N ASN A 89 3.91 -1.65 -10.09
CA ASN A 89 3.23 -0.52 -9.44
C ASN A 89 3.69 -0.28 -7.98
N HIS A 90 4.92 -0.66 -7.64
CA HIS A 90 5.51 -0.40 -6.32
C HIS A 90 6.87 0.27 -6.44
N SER A 91 6.90 1.56 -6.10
CA SER A 91 8.09 2.40 -6.14
C SER A 91 8.62 2.73 -4.74
N VAL A 92 9.93 2.87 -4.61
CA VAL A 92 10.59 3.27 -3.36
C VAL A 92 11.55 4.43 -3.57
N ALA A 93 11.67 5.29 -2.56
CA ALA A 93 12.66 6.37 -2.54
C ALA A 93 14.05 5.82 -2.18
N CYS A 94 15.04 6.12 -3.01
CA CYS A 94 16.43 5.78 -2.75
C CYS A 94 17.06 6.81 -1.80
N ILE A 95 17.50 6.33 -0.63
CA ILE A 95 18.20 7.12 0.37
C ILE A 95 19.66 6.69 0.38
N ASP A 96 20.55 7.53 -0.17
CA ASP A 96 21.96 7.20 -0.27
C ASP A 96 22.66 7.29 1.10
N PRO A 97 23.81 6.60 1.29
CA PRO A 97 24.52 6.62 2.57
C PRO A 97 24.91 8.03 3.05
N THR A 98 25.17 8.97 2.14
CA THR A 98 25.49 10.37 2.47
C THR A 98 24.26 11.09 3.00
N LEU A 99 23.11 10.95 2.33
CA LEU A 99 21.85 11.48 2.82
C LEU A 99 21.45 10.84 4.15
N LEU A 100 21.57 9.53 4.26
CA LEU A 100 21.23 8.78 5.47
C LEU A 100 22.02 9.27 6.70
N LYS A 101 23.31 9.58 6.53
CA LYS A 101 24.15 10.20 7.58
C LYS A 101 23.66 11.59 7.98
N LYS A 102 23.09 12.37 7.07
CA LYS A 102 22.49 13.69 7.38
C LYS A 102 21.15 13.54 8.11
N LEU A 103 20.37 12.51 7.77
CA LEU A 103 19.06 12.24 8.37
C LEU A 103 19.16 11.60 9.76
N THR A 104 20.20 10.79 10.00
CA THR A 104 20.31 9.94 11.19
C THR A 104 21.28 10.53 12.22
N ILE A 105 20.78 10.87 13.41
CA ILE A 105 21.57 11.44 14.52
C ILE A 105 22.12 10.35 15.49
N ASN A 106 21.92 9.04 15.26
CA ASN A 106 22.47 7.99 16.14
C ASN A 106 23.09 6.81 15.35
N GLN A 107 24.34 6.47 15.65
CA GLN A 107 25.08 5.33 15.09
C GLN A 107 24.48 3.97 15.50
N GLU A 108 23.89 3.86 16.68
CA GLU A 108 23.37 2.60 17.23
C GLU A 108 22.24 1.98 16.40
N ASN A 109 21.48 2.83 15.69
CA ASN A 109 20.33 2.42 14.90
C ASN A 109 20.70 2.05 13.46
N GLN A 110 21.94 2.30 13.02
CA GLN A 110 22.38 2.01 11.66
C GLN A 110 22.30 0.51 11.33
N LYS A 111 22.40 -0.36 12.34
CA LYS A 111 22.25 -1.83 12.19
C LYS A 111 20.87 -2.28 11.67
N TYR A 112 19.85 -1.43 11.79
CA TYR A 112 18.49 -1.75 11.32
C TYR A 112 18.26 -1.37 9.85
N ILE A 113 19.21 -0.67 9.25
CA ILE A 113 19.11 -0.17 7.88
C ILE A 113 19.46 -1.30 6.93
N LYS A 114 18.51 -1.64 6.05
CA LYS A 114 18.67 -2.67 5.03
C LYS A 114 18.70 -1.99 3.67
N GLN A 115 19.52 -2.54 2.77
CA GLN A 115 19.46 -2.17 1.36
C GLN A 115 18.16 -2.70 0.76
N ILE A 116 17.40 -1.82 0.11
CA ILE A 116 16.10 -2.15 -0.49
C ILE A 116 16.29 -2.71 -1.90
N SER A 117 17.17 -2.10 -2.71
CA SER A 117 17.49 -2.55 -4.06
C SER A 117 18.94 -2.19 -4.42
N PRO A 118 19.63 -3.01 -5.24
CA PRO A 118 20.89 -2.62 -5.87
C PRO A 118 20.73 -1.45 -6.86
N ASP A 119 19.55 -1.28 -7.46
CA ASP A 119 19.34 -0.34 -8.57
C ASP A 119 19.20 1.13 -8.12
N CYS A 120 19.32 1.39 -6.82
CA CYS A 120 19.31 2.75 -6.30
C CYS A 120 20.56 3.56 -6.65
N PHE A 121 21.71 2.90 -6.83
CA PHE A 121 23.03 3.52 -7.01
C PHE A 121 23.93 2.74 -7.96
#